data_AF-A0A6G3WS80-F1
#
_entry.id   AF-A0A6G3WS80-F1
#
_cell.length_a   1.000
_cell.length_b   1.000
_cell.length_c   1.000
_cell.angle_alpha   90.00
_cell.angle_beta   90.00
_cell.angle_gamma   90.00
#
_symmetry.space_group_name_H-M   'P 1'
#
loop_
_entity.id
_entity.type
_entity.pdbx_description
1 polymer ?
#
loop_
_entity_poly.entity_id
_entity_poly.type
_entity_poly.pdbx_seq_one_letter_code
_entity_poly.pdbx_strand_id
1 'polypeptide(L)'
;LARGELHVVGATTIDEYRKHIEKDAALERRFQPVLIPEPTVEETVQILEGLRDAYEAHHQVRFADGALTAAAELSDRYISDRFLPDKAIDLMDQAGARVRLRSANRSTEVVSREDRLAKLRREKDEAVAGEEFEKASELKRRIAEVEGELAGIEERREGVVSVTASDIADIVSRRTGIPVSQLTAGEKERLLKLEEEMHARIVGQDEAVTAV
;
A
#
# COMPACT_ATOMS: atom_id res chain seq x y z
N LEU A 1 -23.91 22.29 -33.21
CA LEU A 1 -23.37 23.39 -32.37
C LEU A 1 -23.83 24.78 -32.81
N ALA A 2 -23.92 25.11 -34.12
CA ALA A 2 -24.22 26.49 -34.55
C ALA A 2 -25.65 27.00 -34.31
N ARG A 3 -26.59 26.12 -33.98
CA ARG A 3 -28.00 26.45 -33.70
C ARG A 3 -28.35 26.50 -32.21
N GLY A 4 -27.39 26.29 -31.30
CA GLY A 4 -27.66 26.23 -29.85
C GLY A 4 -28.39 24.97 -29.36
N GLU A 5 -28.70 24.04 -30.26
CA GLU A 5 -29.47 22.81 -29.94
C GLU A 5 -28.66 21.73 -29.21
N LEU A 6 -27.32 21.86 -29.17
CA LEU A 6 -26.43 20.86 -28.58
C LEU A 6 -25.65 21.50 -27.43
N HIS A 7 -25.89 20.99 -26.22
CA HIS A 7 -25.12 21.30 -25.03
C HIS A 7 -24.13 20.15 -24.77
N VAL A 8 -22.87 20.49 -24.52
CA VAL A 8 -21.82 19.50 -24.26
C VAL A 8 -20.88 20.02 -23.18
N VAL A 9 -20.42 19.10 -22.34
CA VAL A 9 -19.34 19.33 -21.37
C VAL A 9 -18.15 18.49 -21.82
N GLY A 10 -16.96 19.10 -21.82
CA GLY A 10 -15.71 18.43 -22.16
C GLY A 10 -14.69 18.61 -21.04
N ALA A 11 -13.79 17.63 -20.89
CA ALA A 11 -12.62 17.71 -20.03
C ALA A 11 -11.37 17.75 -20.93
N THR A 12 -10.40 18.58 -20.59
CA THR A 12 -9.14 18.72 -21.33
C THR A 12 -8.08 19.32 -20.41
N THR A 13 -6.81 19.23 -20.82
CA THR A 13 -5.71 19.90 -20.11
C THR A 13 -5.59 21.36 -20.54
N ILE A 14 -4.90 22.18 -19.74
CA ILE A 14 -4.63 23.59 -20.07
C ILE A 14 -3.89 23.70 -21.41
N ASP A 15 -2.94 22.80 -21.67
CA ASP A 15 -2.12 22.82 -22.89
C ASP A 15 -2.93 22.46 -24.13
N GLU A 16 -3.80 21.47 -24.03
CA GLU A 16 -4.72 21.10 -25.12
C GLU A 16 -5.75 22.19 -25.39
N TYR A 17 -6.31 22.81 -24.34
CA TYR A 17 -7.22 23.93 -24.47
C TYR A 17 -6.58 25.08 -25.26
N ARG A 18 -5.36 25.50 -24.87
CA ARG A 18 -4.58 26.53 -25.56
C ARG A 18 -4.27 26.18 -27.02
N LYS A 19 -4.00 24.90 -27.29
CA LYS A 19 -3.61 24.43 -28.62
C LYS A 19 -4.79 24.34 -29.58
N HIS A 20 -5.96 23.92 -29.10
CA HIS A 20 -7.07 23.48 -29.95
C HIS A 20 -8.35 24.29 -29.81
N ILE A 21 -8.64 24.86 -28.63
CA ILE A 21 -9.90 25.58 -28.37
C ILE A 21 -9.69 27.09 -28.44
N GLU A 22 -8.67 27.61 -27.74
CA GLU A 22 -8.39 29.05 -27.68
C GLU A 22 -8.04 29.64 -29.06
N LYS A 23 -7.41 28.84 -29.93
CA LYS A 23 -7.06 29.27 -31.30
C LYS A 23 -8.24 29.24 -32.28
N ASP A 24 -9.33 28.55 -31.95
CA ASP A 24 -10.50 28.44 -32.80
C ASP A 24 -11.59 29.41 -32.34
N ALA A 25 -11.75 30.51 -33.09
CA ALA A 25 -12.71 31.57 -32.78
C ALA A 25 -14.18 31.10 -32.71
N ALA A 26 -14.55 29.98 -33.34
CA ALA A 26 -15.90 29.44 -33.27
C ALA A 26 -16.13 28.65 -31.97
N LEU A 27 -15.09 27.99 -31.45
CA LEU A 27 -15.14 27.22 -30.20
C LEU A 27 -14.95 28.13 -28.98
N GLU A 28 -14.01 29.07 -29.04
CA GLU A 28 -13.74 30.04 -27.97
C GLU A 28 -14.99 30.84 -27.58
N ARG A 29 -15.82 31.23 -28.55
CA ARG A 29 -17.08 31.97 -28.32
C ARG A 29 -18.22 31.11 -27.75
N ARG A 30 -18.05 29.79 -27.67
CA ARG A 30 -19.09 28.83 -27.29
C ARG A 30 -18.75 28.02 -26.05
N PHE A 31 -17.48 27.91 -25.72
CA PHE A 31 -17.03 27.25 -24.51
C PHE A 31 -16.62 28.26 -23.46
N GLN A 32 -17.17 28.09 -22.26
CA GLN A 32 -16.70 28.77 -21.07
C GLN A 32 -15.69 27.85 -20.36
N PRO A 33 -14.41 28.23 -20.25
CA PRO A 33 -13.47 27.46 -19.45
C PRO A 33 -13.82 27.55 -17.97
N VAL A 34 -13.76 26.41 -17.29
CA VAL A 34 -13.83 26.28 -15.83
C VAL A 34 -12.55 25.59 -15.39
N LEU A 35 -11.73 26.30 -14.61
CA LEU A 35 -10.50 25.73 -14.08
C LEU A 35 -10.84 24.82 -12.91
N ILE A 36 -10.40 23.57 -12.99
CA ILE A 36 -10.54 22.59 -11.91
C ILE A 36 -9.17 22.45 -11.25
N PRO A 37 -8.99 22.92 -10.01
CA PRO A 37 -7.74 22.73 -9.30
C PRO A 37 -7.56 21.27 -8.89
N GLU A 38 -6.31 20.89 -8.59
CA GLU A 38 -6.03 19.66 -7.86
C GLU A 38 -6.72 19.71 -6.48
N PRO A 39 -7.39 18.63 -6.03
CA PRO A 39 -8.03 18.59 -4.74
C PRO A 39 -6.99 18.66 -3.61
N THR A 40 -7.39 19.25 -2.50
CA THR A 40 -6.64 19.23 -1.24
C THR A 40 -6.50 17.80 -0.70
N VAL A 41 -5.61 17.61 0.27
CA VAL A 41 -5.44 16.33 0.96
C VAL A 41 -6.75 15.93 1.64
N GLU A 42 -7.44 16.86 2.28
CA GLU A 42 -8.72 16.63 2.96
C GLU A 42 -9.82 16.23 1.98
N GLU A 43 -9.95 16.92 0.84
CA GLU A 43 -10.90 16.56 -0.21
C GLU A 43 -10.57 15.19 -0.82
N THR A 44 -9.28 14.88 -0.98
CA THR A 44 -8.83 13.57 -1.43
C THR A 44 -9.26 12.47 -0.47
N VAL A 45 -9.11 12.66 0.84
CA VAL A 45 -9.56 11.68 1.83
C VAL A 45 -11.06 11.40 1.68
N GLN A 46 -11.89 12.43 1.49
CA GLN A 46 -13.33 12.26 1.26
C GLN A 46 -13.63 11.48 -0.04
N ILE A 47 -12.86 11.74 -1.10
CA ILE A 47 -12.97 10.97 -2.35
C ILE A 47 -12.61 9.50 -2.11
N LEU A 48 -11.53 9.21 -1.38
CA LEU A 48 -11.13 7.85 -1.04
C LEU A 48 -12.17 7.15 -0.16
N GLU A 49 -12.80 7.86 0.78
CA GLU A 49 -13.91 7.33 1.58
C GLU A 49 -15.10 6.93 0.69
N GLY A 50 -15.45 7.74 -0.30
CA GLY A 50 -16.49 7.43 -1.28
C GLY A 50 -16.15 6.23 -2.17
N LEU A 51 -14.86 5.95 -2.40
CA LEU A 51 -14.39 4.81 -3.18
C LEU A 51 -14.17 3.54 -2.33
N ARG A 52 -14.11 3.67 -1.00
CA ARG A 52 -13.70 2.62 -0.06
C ARG A 52 -14.43 1.30 -0.33
N ASP A 53 -15.75 1.31 -0.32
CA ASP A 53 -16.58 0.10 -0.44
C ASP A 53 -16.31 -0.67 -1.74
N ALA A 54 -16.10 0.04 -2.86
CA ALA A 54 -15.81 -0.58 -4.14
C ALA A 54 -14.45 -1.29 -4.14
N TYR A 55 -13.43 -0.66 -3.55
CA TYR A 55 -12.08 -1.23 -3.47
C TYR A 55 -11.98 -2.35 -2.43
N GLU A 56 -12.68 -2.23 -1.30
CA GLU A 56 -12.79 -3.30 -0.30
C GLU A 56 -13.40 -4.56 -0.90
N ALA A 57 -14.50 -4.40 -1.66
CA ALA A 57 -15.15 -5.50 -2.35
C ALA A 57 -14.25 -6.11 -3.43
N HIS A 58 -13.58 -5.28 -4.23
CA HIS A 58 -12.69 -5.73 -5.30
C HIS A 58 -11.51 -6.55 -4.78
N HIS A 59 -10.86 -6.08 -3.71
CA HIS A 59 -9.65 -6.70 -3.16
C HIS A 59 -9.93 -7.71 -2.04
N GLN A 60 -11.17 -7.80 -1.56
CA GLN A 60 -11.58 -8.63 -0.42
C GLN A 60 -10.77 -8.30 0.86
N VAL A 61 -10.61 -7.00 1.13
CA VAL A 61 -9.93 -6.45 2.31
C VAL A 61 -10.78 -5.36 2.94
N ARG A 62 -10.40 -4.88 4.12
CA ARG A 62 -10.93 -3.63 4.71
C ARG A 62 -9.86 -2.54 4.74
N PHE A 63 -10.20 -1.29 4.50
CA PHE A 63 -9.28 -0.17 4.71
C PHE A 63 -9.54 0.46 6.07
N ALA A 64 -8.50 0.54 6.91
CA ALA A 64 -8.55 1.36 8.11
C ALA A 64 -8.60 2.84 7.73
N ASP A 65 -9.26 3.68 8.54
CA ASP A 65 -9.37 5.13 8.25
C ASP A 65 -8.00 5.78 8.08
N GLY A 66 -7.05 5.43 8.96
CA GLY A 66 -5.67 5.92 8.87
C GLY A 66 -4.93 5.49 7.60
N ALA A 67 -5.37 4.42 6.91
CA ALA A 67 -4.80 4.04 5.62
C ALA A 67 -5.21 5.02 4.51
N LEU A 68 -6.45 5.53 4.52
CA LEU A 68 -6.91 6.51 3.54
C LEU A 68 -6.22 7.85 3.73
N THR A 69 -6.12 8.30 4.99
CA THR A 69 -5.35 9.50 5.35
C THR A 69 -3.90 9.36 4.90
N ALA A 70 -3.24 8.24 5.21
CA ALA A 70 -1.86 7.99 4.79
C ALA A 70 -1.72 7.96 3.26
N ALA A 71 -2.69 7.40 2.52
CA ALA A 71 -2.65 7.37 1.07
C ALA A 71 -2.66 8.79 0.47
N ALA A 72 -3.50 9.68 1.00
CA ALA A 72 -3.53 11.07 0.57
C ALA A 72 -2.25 11.82 0.96
N GLU A 73 -1.87 11.82 2.25
CA GLU A 73 -0.72 12.58 2.77
C GLU A 73 0.62 12.12 2.18
N LEU A 74 0.86 10.81 2.12
CA LEU A 74 2.14 10.28 1.66
C LEU A 74 2.28 10.38 0.14
N SER A 75 1.18 10.24 -0.62
CA SER A 75 1.23 10.47 -2.06
C SER A 75 1.45 11.94 -2.37
N ASP A 76 0.85 12.86 -1.62
CA ASP A 76 1.08 14.28 -1.78
C ASP A 76 2.54 14.66 -1.55
N ARG A 77 3.11 14.20 -0.42
CA ARG A 77 4.48 14.55 -0.01
C ARG A 77 5.57 13.91 -0.88
N TYR A 78 5.39 12.66 -1.30
CA TYR A 78 6.47 11.85 -1.85
C TYR A 78 6.30 11.46 -3.33
N ILE A 79 5.14 11.72 -3.93
CA ILE A 79 4.85 11.39 -5.34
C ILE A 79 4.47 12.69 -6.06
N SER A 80 5.47 13.36 -6.66
CA SER A 80 5.34 14.69 -7.26
C SER A 80 5.08 14.69 -8.77
N ASP A 81 5.14 13.53 -9.43
CA ASP A 81 4.95 13.38 -10.88
C ASP A 81 3.48 13.22 -11.30
N ARG A 82 2.57 13.16 -10.31
CA ARG A 82 1.13 12.98 -10.50
C ARG A 82 0.35 13.88 -9.55
N PHE A 83 -0.92 14.09 -9.90
CA PHE A 83 -1.84 14.91 -9.14
C PHE A 83 -2.78 14.05 -8.28
N LEU A 84 -3.21 14.58 -7.15
CA LEU A 84 -4.35 14.08 -6.40
C LEU A 84 -5.64 14.17 -7.24
N PRO A 85 -6.62 13.28 -7.03
CA PRO A 85 -6.61 12.15 -6.08
C PRO A 85 -6.02 10.86 -6.70
N ASP A 86 -5.67 10.88 -7.98
CA ASP A 86 -5.26 9.71 -8.79
C ASP A 86 -4.08 8.94 -8.17
N LYS A 87 -3.03 9.65 -7.74
CA LYS A 87 -1.88 9.03 -7.05
C LYS A 87 -2.25 8.35 -5.72
N ALA A 88 -3.23 8.87 -4.98
CA ALA A 88 -3.68 8.29 -3.72
C ALA A 88 -4.55 7.05 -3.95
N ILE A 89 -5.41 7.08 -4.98
CA ILE A 89 -6.23 5.93 -5.40
C ILE A 89 -5.32 4.77 -5.83
N ASP A 90 -4.25 5.04 -6.58
CA ASP A 90 -3.27 4.03 -6.99
C ASP A 90 -2.57 3.39 -5.78
N LEU A 91 -2.22 4.15 -4.74
CA LEU A 91 -1.67 3.58 -3.50
C LEU A 91 -2.69 2.67 -2.79
N MET A 92 -3.95 3.10 -2.71
CA MET A 92 -5.03 2.32 -2.11
C MET A 92 -5.23 0.99 -2.86
N ASP A 93 -5.23 1.02 -4.19
CA ASP A 93 -5.35 -0.16 -5.05
C ASP A 93 -4.20 -1.15 -4.85
N GLN A 94 -2.96 -0.67 -4.94
CA GLN A 94 -1.76 -1.48 -4.75
C GLN A 94 -1.70 -2.09 -3.35
N ALA A 95 -2.15 -1.36 -2.33
CA ALA A 95 -2.20 -1.85 -0.95
C ALA A 95 -3.24 -2.95 -0.78
N GLY A 96 -4.44 -2.77 -1.33
CA GLY A 96 -5.48 -3.80 -1.34
C GLY A 96 -4.99 -5.10 -1.96
N ALA A 97 -4.44 -5.01 -3.18
CA ALA A 97 -3.91 -6.18 -3.90
C ALA A 97 -2.78 -6.87 -3.11
N ARG A 98 -1.84 -6.08 -2.57
CA ARG A 98 -0.69 -6.60 -1.83
C ARG A 98 -1.09 -7.30 -0.54
N VAL A 99 -1.99 -6.72 0.23
CA VAL A 99 -2.47 -7.30 1.49
C VAL A 99 -3.26 -8.59 1.22
N ARG A 100 -4.10 -8.59 0.17
CA ARG A 100 -4.83 -9.80 -0.28
C ARG A 100 -3.89 -10.94 -0.65
N LEU A 101 -2.85 -10.66 -1.44
CA LEU A 101 -1.83 -11.64 -1.82
C LEU A 101 -1.07 -12.18 -0.60
N ARG A 102 -0.69 -11.31 0.35
CA ARG A 102 -0.01 -11.72 1.59
C ARG A 102 -0.89 -12.66 2.44
N SER A 103 -2.20 -12.45 2.44
CA SER A 103 -3.14 -13.34 3.12
C SER A 103 -3.31 -14.68 2.41
N ALA A 104 -3.38 -14.68 1.07
CA ALA A 104 -3.51 -15.90 0.28
C ALA A 104 -2.30 -16.83 0.46
N ASN A 105 -1.08 -16.28 0.35
CA ASN A 105 0.16 -17.04 0.53
C ASN A 105 0.27 -17.65 1.93
N ARG A 106 -0.12 -16.90 2.97
CA ARG A 106 -0.17 -17.42 4.35
C ARG A 106 -1.12 -18.60 4.47
N SER A 107 -2.29 -18.56 3.81
CA SER A 107 -3.22 -19.70 3.82
C SER A 107 -2.60 -20.95 3.19
N THR A 108 -1.88 -20.83 2.08
CA THR A 108 -1.18 -21.96 1.45
C THR A 108 -0.07 -22.52 2.35
N GLU A 109 0.63 -21.64 3.07
CA GLU A 109 1.65 -22.04 4.05
C GLU A 109 1.08 -22.84 5.21
N VAL A 110 -0.13 -22.49 5.68
CA VAL A 110 -0.84 -23.23 6.73
C VAL A 110 -1.24 -24.61 6.22
N VAL A 111 -1.88 -24.68 5.05
CA VAL A 111 -2.33 -25.96 4.47
C VAL A 111 -1.16 -26.93 4.27
N SER A 112 -0.03 -26.45 3.74
CA SER A 112 1.15 -27.32 3.55
C SER A 112 1.77 -27.82 4.86
N ARG A 113 1.70 -27.04 5.94
CA ARG A 113 2.11 -27.49 7.28
C ARG A 113 1.13 -28.47 7.91
N GLU A 114 -0.17 -28.27 7.73
CA GLU A 114 -1.21 -29.22 8.16
C GLU A 114 -1.04 -30.58 7.48
N ASP A 115 -0.79 -30.60 6.16
CA ASP A 115 -0.50 -31.82 5.41
C ASP A 115 0.76 -32.54 5.93
N ARG A 116 1.83 -31.77 6.21
CA ARG A 116 3.06 -32.31 6.81
C ARG A 116 2.81 -32.89 8.20
N LEU A 117 2.00 -32.23 9.02
CA LEU A 117 1.61 -32.69 10.35
C LEU A 117 0.82 -34.00 10.28
N ALA A 118 -0.13 -34.10 9.34
CA ALA A 118 -0.90 -35.31 9.11
C ALA A 118 0.01 -36.49 8.69
N LYS A 119 1.00 -36.24 7.83
CA LYS A 119 1.99 -37.25 7.44
C LYS A 119 2.84 -37.72 8.62
N LEU A 120 3.40 -36.79 9.40
CA LEU A 120 4.21 -37.11 10.58
C LEU A 120 3.41 -37.90 11.63
N ARG A 121 2.13 -37.58 11.81
CA ARG A 121 1.24 -38.32 12.72
C ARG A 121 1.06 -39.77 12.28
N ARG A 122 0.84 -40.01 10.98
CA ARG A 122 0.75 -41.38 10.42
C ARG A 122 2.06 -42.15 10.58
N GLU A 123 3.19 -41.55 10.22
CA GLU A 123 4.52 -42.17 10.39
C GLU A 123 4.81 -42.52 11.87
N LYS A 124 4.36 -41.67 12.80
CA LYS A 124 4.50 -41.92 14.25
C LYS A 124 3.60 -43.08 14.69
N ASP A 125 2.37 -43.16 14.20
CA ASP A 125 1.45 -44.27 14.52
C ASP A 125 1.99 -45.60 13.98
N GLU A 126 2.57 -45.61 12.76
CA GLU A 126 3.26 -46.76 12.19
C GLU A 126 4.48 -47.19 13.01
N ALA A 127 5.33 -46.23 13.44
CA ALA A 127 6.49 -46.51 14.27
C ALA A 127 6.09 -47.08 15.64
N VAL A 128 4.98 -46.61 16.24
CA VAL A 128 4.44 -47.17 17.48
C VAL A 128 3.93 -48.59 17.28
N ALA A 129 3.20 -48.85 16.18
CA ALA A 129 2.70 -50.19 15.86
C ALA A 129 3.84 -51.19 15.57
N GLY A 130 4.95 -50.71 15.00
CA GLY A 130 6.17 -51.49 14.76
C GLY A 130 7.14 -51.57 15.94
N GLU A 131 6.77 -51.06 17.12
CA GLU A 131 7.62 -51.01 18.32
C GLU A 131 8.95 -50.24 18.14
N GLU A 132 9.04 -49.35 17.14
CA GLU A 132 10.18 -48.47 16.86
C GLU A 132 10.14 -47.21 17.78
N PHE A 133 10.30 -47.41 19.09
CA PHE A 133 10.08 -46.35 20.10
C PHE A 133 11.02 -45.13 19.97
N GLU A 134 12.27 -45.32 19.54
CA GLU A 134 13.22 -44.21 19.34
C GLU A 134 12.74 -43.27 18.22
N LYS A 135 12.35 -43.85 17.07
CA LYS A 135 11.81 -43.11 15.93
C LYS A 135 10.48 -42.46 16.25
N ALA A 136 9.60 -43.13 17.02
CA ALA A 136 8.36 -42.53 17.50
C ALA A 136 8.61 -41.29 18.37
N SER A 137 9.66 -41.32 19.22
CA SER A 137 10.07 -40.18 20.04
C SER A 137 10.59 -39.00 19.19
N GLU A 138 11.38 -39.28 18.15
CA GLU A 138 11.84 -38.26 17.20
C GLU A 138 10.68 -37.61 16.43
N LEU A 139 9.75 -38.42 15.92
CA LEU A 139 8.57 -37.94 15.21
C LEU A 139 7.68 -37.10 16.13
N LYS A 140 7.54 -37.47 17.40
CA LYS A 140 6.82 -36.68 18.40
C LYS A 140 7.42 -35.29 18.59
N ARG A 141 8.76 -35.16 18.61
CA ARG A 141 9.43 -33.84 18.69
C ARG A 141 9.16 -32.98 17.46
N ARG A 142 9.25 -33.56 16.26
CA ARG A 142 8.93 -32.86 15.00
C ARG A 142 7.46 -32.43 14.90
N ILE A 143 6.55 -33.26 15.41
CA ILE A 143 5.13 -32.91 15.51
C ILE A 143 4.94 -31.68 16.39
N ALA A 144 5.55 -31.66 17.59
CA ALA A 144 5.46 -30.53 18.50
C ALA A 144 6.06 -29.23 17.92
N GLU A 145 7.16 -29.33 17.17
CA GLU A 145 7.76 -28.20 16.45
C GLU A 145 6.79 -27.60 15.42
N VAL A 146 6.23 -28.44 14.54
CA VAL A 146 5.28 -28.00 13.50
C VAL A 146 3.97 -27.48 14.10
N GLU A 147 3.48 -28.07 15.20
CA GLU A 147 2.32 -27.56 15.94
C GLU A 147 2.59 -26.18 16.55
N GLY A 148 3.79 -25.95 17.09
CA GLY A 148 4.21 -24.64 17.59
C GLY A 148 4.29 -23.58 16.48
N GLU A 149 4.82 -23.95 15.31
CA GLU A 149 4.83 -23.07 14.13
C GLU A 149 3.42 -22.71 13.66
N LEU A 150 2.51 -23.70 13.59
CA LEU A 150 1.12 -23.49 13.19
C LEU A 150 0.38 -22.58 14.16
N ALA A 151 0.52 -22.80 15.48
CA ALA A 151 -0.10 -21.97 16.50
C ALA A 151 0.31 -20.49 16.36
N GLY A 152 1.60 -20.21 16.12
CA GLY A 152 2.09 -18.84 15.90
C GLY A 152 1.58 -18.18 14.60
N ILE A 153 1.15 -18.96 13.60
CA ILE A 153 0.54 -18.46 12.37
C ILE A 153 -0.96 -18.20 12.57
N GLU A 154 -1.66 -19.06 13.31
CA GLU A 154 -3.08 -18.93 13.61
C GLU A 154 -3.40 -17.79 14.57
N GLU A 155 -2.53 -17.51 15.54
CA GLU A 155 -2.68 -16.34 16.42
C GLU A 155 -2.68 -15.01 15.62
N ARG A 156 -2.10 -15.02 14.41
CA ARG A 156 -2.11 -13.88 13.48
C ARG A 156 -3.30 -13.89 12.51
N ARG A 157 -4.19 -14.90 12.56
CA ARG A 157 -5.38 -15.05 11.69
C ARG A 157 -6.63 -14.33 12.22
N GLU A 158 -6.71 -13.99 13.51
CA GLU A 158 -7.98 -13.52 14.12
C GLU A 158 -8.45 -12.11 13.69
N GLY A 159 -7.83 -11.48 12.69
CA GLY A 159 -8.24 -10.19 12.17
C GLY A 159 -8.88 -10.28 10.78
N VAL A 160 -9.89 -9.43 10.53
CA VAL A 160 -10.28 -9.07 9.17
C VAL A 160 -9.03 -8.57 8.44
N VAL A 161 -8.76 -9.14 7.26
CA VAL A 161 -7.62 -8.73 6.41
C VAL A 161 -7.79 -7.24 6.11
N SER A 162 -6.96 -6.42 6.76
CA SER A 162 -7.09 -4.97 6.74
C SER A 162 -5.82 -4.32 6.22
N VAL A 163 -6.01 -3.27 5.44
CA VAL A 163 -4.96 -2.38 4.97
C VAL A 163 -4.77 -1.29 6.01
N THR A 164 -3.54 -1.12 6.45
CA THR A 164 -3.15 -0.13 7.46
C THR A 164 -2.33 1.00 6.84
N ALA A 165 -2.13 2.08 7.59
CA ALA A 165 -1.21 3.16 7.22
C ALA A 165 0.22 2.64 6.94
N SER A 166 0.66 1.61 7.66
CA SER A 166 1.98 0.98 7.43
C SER A 166 2.07 0.30 6.08
N ASP A 167 1.00 -0.34 5.60
CA ASP A 167 0.99 -0.99 4.28
C ASP A 167 1.11 0.04 3.16
N ILE A 168 0.47 1.20 3.31
CA ILE A 168 0.61 2.34 2.39
C ILE A 168 2.04 2.88 2.42
N ALA A 169 2.58 3.15 3.60
CA ALA A 169 3.94 3.65 3.76
C ALA A 169 4.99 2.70 3.15
N ASP A 170 4.80 1.39 3.28
CA ASP A 170 5.67 0.38 2.66
C ASP A 170 5.65 0.45 1.13
N ILE A 171 4.50 0.75 0.52
CA ILE A 171 4.37 0.86 -0.93
C ILE A 171 5.04 2.13 -1.43
N VAL A 172 4.78 3.27 -0.76
CA VAL A 172 5.47 4.52 -1.07
C VAL A 172 6.97 4.32 -0.95
N SER A 173 7.45 3.67 0.12
CA SER A 173 8.88 3.42 0.32
C SER A 173 9.51 2.61 -0.79
N ARG A 174 8.80 1.60 -1.31
CA ARG A 174 9.27 0.80 -2.45
C ARG A 174 9.28 1.58 -3.75
N ARG A 175 8.30 2.47 -3.94
CA ARG A 175 8.15 3.27 -5.15
C ARG A 175 9.20 4.37 -5.22
N THR A 176 9.45 5.06 -4.11
CA THR A 176 10.32 6.24 -4.06
C THR A 176 11.74 5.91 -3.60
N GLY A 177 11.95 4.74 -2.97
CA GLY A 177 13.21 4.39 -2.32
C GLY A 177 13.43 5.09 -0.96
N ILE A 178 12.49 5.93 -0.52
CA ILE A 178 12.58 6.67 0.74
C ILE A 178 11.90 5.85 1.84
N PRO A 179 12.58 5.51 2.95
CA PRO A 179 12.00 4.65 4.00
C PRO A 179 10.95 5.41 4.84
N VAL A 180 9.70 5.45 4.38
CA VAL A 180 8.60 6.23 4.97
C VAL A 180 8.02 5.60 6.23
N SER A 181 8.06 4.27 6.34
CA SER A 181 7.55 3.54 7.53
C SER A 181 8.32 3.84 8.83
N GLN A 182 9.53 4.40 8.74
CA GLN A 182 10.33 4.85 9.87
C GLN A 182 10.14 6.34 10.20
N LEU A 183 9.44 7.09 9.34
CA LEU A 183 9.42 8.56 9.37
C LEU A 183 8.24 9.15 10.15
N THR A 184 7.10 8.45 10.28
CA THR A 184 5.87 8.99 10.89
C THR A 184 5.99 9.39 12.38
N ALA A 185 6.95 8.83 13.12
CA ALA A 185 7.31 9.28 14.47
C ALA A 185 8.72 9.92 14.55
N GLY A 186 9.57 9.65 13.55
CA GLY A 186 11.00 9.95 13.57
C GLY A 186 11.41 11.20 12.80
N GLU A 187 10.53 11.86 12.03
CA GLU A 187 10.91 13.03 11.21
C GLU A 187 11.55 14.15 12.03
N LYS A 188 10.99 14.47 13.21
CA LYS A 188 11.57 15.52 14.07
C LYS A 188 12.94 15.13 14.62
N GLU A 189 13.11 13.87 15.02
CA GLU A 189 14.37 13.40 15.58
C GLU A 189 15.45 13.19 14.52
N ARG A 190 15.07 12.77 13.30
CA ARG A 190 15.98 12.71 12.16
C ARG A 190 16.34 14.07 11.62
N LEU A 191 15.42 15.04 11.58
CA LEU A 191 15.76 16.42 11.25
C LEU A 191 16.80 16.99 12.21
N LEU A 192 16.63 16.71 13.51
CA LEU A 192 17.61 17.09 14.53
C LEU A 192 18.98 16.40 14.35
N LYS A 193 19.03 15.23 13.73
CA LYS A 193 20.26 14.45 13.48
C LYS A 193 20.69 14.46 12.01
N LEU A 194 20.05 15.26 11.16
CA LEU A 194 20.23 15.20 9.71
C LEU A 194 21.62 15.69 9.33
N GLU A 195 22.06 16.78 9.94
CA GLU A 195 23.40 17.33 9.80
C GLU A 195 24.47 16.29 10.18
N GLU A 196 24.31 15.62 11.33
CA GLU A 196 25.22 14.56 11.79
C GLU A 196 25.26 13.35 10.83
N GLU A 197 24.10 12.88 10.35
CA GLU A 197 24.03 11.78 9.38
C GLU A 197 24.62 12.16 8.01
N MET A 198 24.48 13.43 7.59
CA MET A 198 25.04 13.93 6.34
C MET A 198 26.56 14.08 6.42
N HIS A 199 27.12 14.63 7.51
CA HIS A 199 28.57 14.69 7.73
C HIS A 199 29.21 13.30 7.80
N ALA A 200 28.49 12.28 8.31
CA ALA A 200 29.00 10.91 8.34
C ALA A 200 29.12 10.27 6.94
N ARG A 201 28.37 10.78 5.95
CA ARG A 201 28.32 10.24 4.58
C ARG A 201 29.03 11.12 3.55
N ILE A 202 29.20 12.41 3.81
CA ILE A 202 29.77 13.38 2.90
C ILE A 202 31.08 13.91 3.50
N VAL A 203 32.20 13.70 2.81
CA VAL A 203 33.52 14.14 3.25
C VAL A 203 33.89 15.45 2.56
N GLY A 204 34.18 16.50 3.34
CA GLY A 204 34.78 17.76 2.86
C GLY A 204 33.80 18.79 2.28
N GLN A 205 32.52 18.74 2.65
CA GLN A 205 31.48 19.69 2.21
C GLN A 205 30.68 20.24 3.41
N ASP A 206 31.38 20.64 4.46
CA ASP A 206 30.73 21.00 5.72
C ASP A 206 29.79 22.22 5.58
N GLU A 207 30.21 23.26 4.83
CA GLU A 207 29.37 24.43 4.55
C GLU A 207 28.11 24.10 3.74
N ALA A 208 28.17 23.10 2.85
CA ALA A 208 27.02 22.71 2.03
C ALA A 208 26.01 21.86 2.82
N VAL A 209 26.44 21.17 3.87
CA VAL A 209 25.58 20.35 4.74
C VAL A 209 24.81 21.24 5.72
N THR A 210 25.45 22.25 6.32
CA THR A 210 24.79 23.18 7.26
C THR A 210 23.83 24.17 6.57
N ALA A 211 23.96 24.37 5.25
CA ALA A 211 23.15 25.34 4.50
C ALA A 211 21.78 24.81 4.01
N VAL A 212 21.51 23.50 4.15
CA VAL A 212 20.30 22.80 3.67
C VAL A 212 19.36 22.52 4.83
#